data_AF-A0A0F5LFF0-F1
#
_entry.id   AF-A0A0F5LFF0-F1
#
_cell.length_a   1.000
_cell.length_b   1.000
_cell.length_c   1.000
_cell.angle_alpha   90.00
_cell.angle_beta   90.00
_cell.angle_gamma   90.00
#
_symmetry.space_group_name_H-M   'P 1'
#
loop_
_entity.id
_entity.type
_entity.pdbx_description
1 polymer ?
#
loop_
_entity_poly.entity_id
_entity_poly.type
_entity_poly.pdbx_seq_one_letter_code
_entity_poly.pdbx_strand_id
1 'polypeptide(L)'
;MMRTLQVVAVLGFFTLLGCSSEEPPLITGGPTVTQAIDAMLGNGRILQRDVTIRRDRVRLEATGCAKHPNGVVTCRVRLYSIDRGWSAPSMGRFTEAGGAWIFDF
;
A
#
# COMPACT_ATOMS: atom_id res chain seq x y z
N MET A 1 -22.57 -52.87 -2.53
CA MET A 1 -23.88 -52.30 -2.93
C MET A 1 -23.73 -50.78 -2.90
N MET A 2 -23.49 -50.15 -4.05
CA MET A 2 -24.46 -49.62 -5.03
C MET A 2 -24.94 -48.19 -4.71
N ARG A 3 -24.45 -47.25 -5.54
CA ARG A 3 -25.16 -46.14 -6.24
C ARG A 3 -25.69 -45.00 -5.33
N THR A 4 -25.60 -43.72 -5.68
CA THR A 4 -25.79 -43.08 -7.00
C THR A 4 -25.28 -41.63 -6.98
N LEU A 5 -24.89 -41.13 -8.16
CA LEU A 5 -24.58 -39.73 -8.51
C LEU A 5 -25.61 -38.72 -7.98
N GLN A 6 -25.14 -37.52 -7.60
CA GLN A 6 -25.75 -36.28 -8.07
C GLN A 6 -24.66 -35.24 -8.43
N VAL A 7 -24.47 -35.09 -9.73
CA VAL A 7 -23.90 -33.92 -10.37
C VAL A 7 -24.94 -32.81 -10.22
N VAL A 8 -24.60 -31.74 -9.50
CA VAL A 8 -25.31 -30.47 -9.61
C VAL A 8 -24.26 -29.42 -9.96
N ALA A 9 -24.08 -29.28 -11.28
CA ALA A 9 -23.44 -28.14 -11.88
C ALA A 9 -24.34 -26.92 -11.62
N VAL A 10 -23.93 -26.04 -10.71
CA VAL A 10 -24.42 -24.66 -10.69
C VAL A 10 -23.29 -23.80 -11.22
N LEU A 11 -23.38 -23.60 -12.54
CA LEU A 11 -22.84 -22.46 -13.27
C LEU A 11 -23.39 -21.18 -12.62
N GLY A 12 -22.70 -20.71 -11.59
CA GLY A 12 -22.93 -19.42 -10.95
C GLY A 12 -22.03 -18.37 -11.58
N PHE A 13 -22.31 -18.03 -12.84
CA PHE A 13 -22.17 -16.71 -13.43
C PHE A 13 -20.95 -15.87 -12.97
N PHE A 14 -19.86 -15.96 -13.74
CA PHE A 14 -18.80 -14.95 -13.80
C PHE A 14 -19.43 -13.59 -14.11
N THR A 15 -19.77 -12.82 -13.07
CA THR A 15 -19.87 -11.36 -13.21
C THR A 15 -18.45 -10.82 -13.09
N LEU A 16 -17.86 -10.55 -14.26
CA LEU A 16 -16.72 -9.65 -14.41
C LEU A 16 -17.19 -8.23 -14.06
N LEU A 17 -17.42 -7.98 -12.77
CA LEU A 17 -17.34 -6.63 -12.23
C LEU A 17 -15.91 -6.48 -11.77
N GLY A 18 -15.18 -5.54 -12.38
CA GLY A 18 -13.80 -5.25 -12.03
C GLY A 18 -13.70 -4.90 -10.55
N CYS A 19 -13.37 -5.90 -9.73
CA CYS A 19 -12.82 -5.70 -8.42
C CYS A 19 -11.45 -5.06 -8.64
N SER A 20 -11.40 -3.72 -8.70
CA SER A 20 -10.20 -3.00 -8.28
C SER A 20 -9.88 -3.57 -6.92
N SER A 21 -8.88 -4.44 -6.85
CA SER A 21 -8.38 -5.01 -5.63
C SER A 21 -8.04 -3.83 -4.72
N GLU A 22 -8.93 -3.49 -3.80
CA GLU A 22 -8.72 -2.45 -2.79
C GLU A 22 -7.59 -2.96 -1.92
N GLU A 23 -6.37 -2.59 -2.31
CA GLU A 23 -5.18 -2.89 -1.54
C GLU A 23 -5.42 -2.42 -0.10
N PRO A 24 -5.25 -3.30 0.91
CA PRO A 24 -5.62 -2.97 2.27
C PRO A 24 -4.81 -1.76 2.75
N PRO A 25 -5.45 -0.79 3.42
CA PRO A 25 -4.74 0.36 3.94
C PRO A 25 -3.78 -0.03 5.06
N LEU A 26 -2.72 0.77 5.28
CA LEU A 26 -1.76 0.58 6.36
C LEU A 26 -2.44 0.57 7.74
N ILE A 27 -3.55 1.30 7.86
CA ILE A 27 -4.48 1.32 8.98
C ILE A 27 -5.85 1.78 8.46
N THR A 28 -6.94 1.39 9.11
CA THR A 28 -8.30 1.85 8.75
C THR A 28 -8.37 3.38 8.58
N GLY A 29 -8.76 3.81 7.38
CA GLY A 29 -8.85 5.23 7.02
C GLY A 29 -7.51 5.94 6.85
N GLY A 30 -6.43 5.20 6.63
CA GLY A 30 -5.11 5.70 6.20
C GLY A 30 -4.80 5.34 4.74
N PRO A 31 -3.58 5.64 4.27
CA PRO A 31 -3.17 5.31 2.91
C PRO A 31 -3.06 3.81 2.69
N THR A 32 -3.25 3.36 1.45
CA THR A 32 -2.77 2.05 0.99
C THR A 32 -1.24 2.00 0.94
N VAL A 33 -0.67 0.81 0.84
CA VAL A 33 0.79 0.62 0.67
C VAL A 33 1.27 1.39 -0.57
N THR A 34 0.53 1.30 -1.67
CA THR A 34 0.80 1.98 -2.93
C THR A 34 0.71 3.50 -2.77
N GLN A 35 -0.34 4.02 -2.12
CA GLN A 35 -0.47 5.46 -1.85
C GLN A 35 0.65 5.97 -0.93
N ALA A 36 1.05 5.17 0.06
CA ALA A 36 2.14 5.51 0.96
C ALA A 36 3.50 5.54 0.24
N ILE A 37 3.77 4.56 -0.63
CA ILE A 37 4.95 4.55 -1.50
C ILE A 37 4.98 5.79 -2.39
N ASP A 38 3.85 6.13 -3.03
CA ASP A 38 3.74 7.31 -3.89
C ASP A 38 4.01 8.61 -3.12
N ALA A 39 3.42 8.75 -1.94
CA ALA A 39 3.65 9.89 -1.06
C ALA A 39 5.13 10.01 -0.67
N MET A 40 5.77 8.89 -0.31
CA MET A 40 7.18 8.82 0.08
C MET A 40 8.12 9.15 -1.09
N LEU A 41 7.87 8.60 -2.28
CA LEU A 41 8.66 8.88 -3.47
C LEU A 41 8.43 10.32 -3.98
N GLY A 42 7.26 10.90 -3.73
CA GLY A 42 6.99 12.32 -3.98
C GLY A 42 7.77 13.25 -3.06
N ASN A 43 8.28 12.77 -1.92
CA ASN A 43 9.06 13.57 -0.99
C ASN A 43 10.53 13.65 -1.44
N GLY A 44 10.95 14.82 -1.93
CA GLY A 44 12.32 15.06 -2.40
C GLY A 44 13.43 14.90 -1.35
N ARG A 45 13.09 14.79 -0.05
CA ARG A 45 14.08 14.49 1.01
C ARG A 45 14.39 12.99 1.11
N ILE A 46 13.47 12.13 0.68
CA ILE A 46 13.69 10.67 0.55
C ILE A 46 14.59 10.41 -0.65
N LEU A 47 14.27 11.06 -1.76
CA LEU A 47 15.07 11.06 -2.98
C LEU A 47 16.22 12.05 -2.84
N GLN A 48 17.15 11.82 -1.90
CA GLN A 48 18.42 12.56 -1.93
C GLN A 48 19.02 12.40 -3.33
N ARG A 49 19.24 13.55 -3.97
CA ARG A 49 19.60 13.74 -5.39
C ARG A 49 20.56 12.64 -5.86
N ASP A 50 20.20 11.96 -6.95
CA ASP A 50 20.97 10.97 -7.74
C ASP A 50 20.57 9.50 -7.64
N VAL A 51 19.48 9.14 -6.95
CA VAL A 51 18.94 7.77 -7.01
C VAL A 51 17.63 7.73 -7.80
N THR A 52 17.69 7.25 -9.04
CA THR A 52 16.48 6.88 -9.81
C THR A 52 15.85 5.64 -9.16
N ILE A 53 14.89 5.85 -8.27
CA ILE A 53 14.12 4.78 -7.65
C ILE A 53 12.94 4.40 -8.55
N ARG A 54 12.87 3.11 -8.90
CA ARG A 54 11.79 2.54 -9.69
C ARG A 54 10.64 2.10 -8.78
N ARG A 55 9.47 2.70 -8.95
CA ARG A 55 8.26 2.39 -8.14
C ARG A 55 7.88 0.91 -8.13
N ASP A 56 8.05 0.21 -9.25
CA ASP A 56 7.77 -1.22 -9.39
C ASP A 56 8.79 -2.13 -8.68
N ARG A 57 9.87 -1.53 -8.16
CA ARG A 57 11.02 -2.22 -7.55
C ARG A 57 11.29 -1.70 -6.15
N VAL A 58 10.27 -1.14 -5.50
CA VAL A 58 10.31 -0.77 -4.09
C VAL A 58 9.40 -1.65 -3.25
N ARG A 59 9.78 -1.81 -1.99
CA ARG A 59 8.97 -2.44 -0.95
C ARG A 59 8.87 -1.49 0.23
N LEU A 60 7.66 -1.32 0.75
CA LEU A 60 7.41 -0.58 1.97
C LEU A 60 7.15 -1.55 3.12
N GLU A 61 7.89 -1.39 4.22
CA GLU A 61 7.52 -1.97 5.51
C GLU A 61 6.99 -0.85 6.39
N ALA A 62 5.75 -0.99 6.85
CA ALA A 62 5.11 -0.05 7.75
C ALA A 62 4.62 -0.80 9.00
N THR A 63 4.95 -0.29 10.17
CA THR A 63 4.60 -0.89 11.46
C THR A 63 4.21 0.19 12.46
N GLY A 64 3.48 -0.19 13.50
CA GLY A 64 3.07 0.75 14.56
C GLY A 64 2.25 1.93 14.03
N CYS A 65 1.43 1.71 13.01
CA CYS A 65 0.60 2.74 12.44
C CYS A 65 -0.51 3.18 13.43
N ALA A 66 -0.76 4.48 13.48
CA ALA A 66 -1.83 5.07 14.29
C ALA A 66 -2.48 6.22 13.51
N LYS A 67 -3.81 6.27 13.55
CA LYS A 67 -4.60 7.39 13.02
C LYS A 67 -4.97 8.32 14.17
N HIS A 68 -4.68 9.60 13.99
CA HIS A 68 -4.95 10.65 14.96
C HIS A 68 -6.32 11.31 14.69
N PRO A 69 -6.95 11.94 15.70
CA PRO A 69 -8.25 12.60 15.54
C PRO A 69 -8.29 13.70 14.46
N ASN A 70 -7.15 14.31 14.17
CA ASN A 70 -7.00 15.33 13.12
C ASN A 70 -6.80 14.73 11.71
N GLY A 71 -7.00 13.42 11.53
CA GLY A 71 -6.89 12.73 10.24
C GLY A 71 -5.47 12.33 9.84
N VAL A 72 -4.46 12.76 10.59
CA VAL A 72 -3.06 12.41 10.34
C VAL A 72 -2.83 10.93 10.67
N VAL A 73 -2.05 10.25 9.84
CA VAL A 73 -1.60 8.88 10.10
C VAL A 73 -0.11 8.88 10.34
N THR A 74 0.34 8.31 11.46
CA THR A 74 1.77 8.15 11.76
C THR A 74 2.14 6.68 11.74
N CYS A 75 3.23 6.32 11.07
CA CYS A 75 3.75 4.95 11.01
C CYS A 75 5.26 4.96 11.18
N ARG A 76 5.84 3.88 11.73
CA ARG A 76 7.25 3.58 11.54
C ARG A 76 7.40 2.93 10.17
N VAL A 77 8.14 3.57 9.28
CA VAL A 77 8.28 3.12 7.88
C VAL A 77 9.71 2.81 7.51
N ARG A 78 9.87 1.88 6.59
CA ARG A 78 11.13 1.65 5.88
C ARG A 78 10.84 1.37 4.42
N LEU A 79 11.35 2.24 3.56
CA LEU A 79 11.26 2.07 2.12
C LEU A 79 12.54 1.40 1.61
N TYR A 80 12.41 0.29 0.88
CA TYR A 80 13.53 -0.46 0.30
C TYR A 80 13.48 -0.34 -1.21
N SER A 81 14.62 -0.08 -1.84
CA SER A 81 14.81 -0.18 -3.29
C SER A 81 15.52 -1.51 -3.59
N ILE A 82 14.78 -2.46 -4.16
CA ILE A 82 15.24 -3.84 -4.40
C ILE A 82 16.46 -3.85 -5.32
N ASP A 83 16.46 -3.02 -6.36
CA ASP A 83 17.52 -3.02 -7.39
C ASP A 83 18.85 -2.40 -6.91
N ARG A 84 18.80 -1.55 -5.88
CA ARG A 84 19.94 -0.73 -5.46
C ARG A 84 20.48 -1.13 -4.09
N GLY A 85 19.82 -2.07 -3.40
CA GLY A 85 20.17 -2.41 -2.02
C GLY A 85 20.06 -1.22 -1.06
N TRP A 86 19.24 -0.21 -1.40
CA TRP A 86 19.08 1.01 -0.63
C TRP A 86 17.85 0.92 0.26
N SER A 87 17.91 1.55 1.44
CA SER A 87 16.73 1.70 2.30
C SER A 87 16.74 3.02 3.06
N ALA A 88 15.57 3.62 3.25
CA ALA A 88 15.37 4.78 4.10
C ALA A 88 14.42 4.43 5.26
N PRO A 89 14.93 4.24 6.50
CA PRO A 89 14.09 4.14 7.68
C PRO A 89 13.62 5.53 8.12
N SER A 90 12.37 5.66 8.57
CA SER A 90 11.91 6.87 9.23
C SER A 90 10.63 6.71 10.06
N MET A 91 10.31 7.73 10.86
CA MET A 91 8.95 7.97 11.33
C MET A 91 8.23 8.79 10.26
N GLY A 92 7.18 8.21 9.71
CA GLY A 92 6.41 8.78 8.62
C GLY A 92 5.11 9.38 9.11
N ARG A 93 4.85 10.63 8.73
CA ARG A 93 3.55 11.29 8.89
C ARG A 93 2.88 11.36 7.52
N PHE A 94 1.71 10.76 7.40
CA PHE A 94 0.85 10.80 6.23
C PHE A 94 -0.33 11.72 6.50
N THR A 95 -0.55 12.68 5.60
CA THR A 95 -1.70 13.60 5.65
C THR A 95 -2.44 13.55 4.33
N GLU A 96 -3.76 13.40 4.37
CA GLU A 96 -4.59 13.44 3.17
C GLU A 96 -4.87 14.90 2.77
N ALA A 97 -4.62 15.23 1.51
CA ALA A 97 -4.90 16.53 0.93
C ALA A 97 -5.43 16.36 -0.50
N GLY A 98 -6.68 16.77 -0.74
CA GLY A 98 -7.28 16.74 -2.08
C GLY A 98 -7.37 15.35 -2.71
N GLY A 99 -7.57 14.29 -1.90
CA GLY A 99 -7.63 12.90 -2.37
C GLY A 99 -6.27 12.24 -2.63
N ALA A 100 -5.16 12.93 -2.31
CA ALA A 100 -3.81 12.38 -2.33
C ALA A 100 -3.21 12.35 -0.93
N TRP A 101 -2.24 11.46 -0.71
CA TRP A 101 -1.48 11.40 0.53
C TRP A 101 -0.15 12.12 0.38
N ILE A 102 0.18 12.95 1.36
CA ILE A 102 1.46 13.64 1.49
C ILE A 102 2.23 12.98 2.63
N PHE A 103 3.52 12.76 2.42
CA PHE A 103 4.41 12.16 3.40
C PHE A 103 5.41 13.19 3.93
N ASP A 104 5.58 13.22 5.24
CA ASP A 104 6.57 14.02 5.96
C ASP A 104 7.27 13.20 7.06
N PHE A 105 8.38 13.71 7.59
CA PHE A 105 9.17 13.10 8.68
C PHE A 105 9.02 13.88 9.99
#